data_AF-A0AAV2HIL1-F1
#
_entry.id   AF-A0AAV2HIL1-F1
#
_cell.length_a   1.000
_cell.length_b   1.000
_cell.length_c   1.000
_cell.angle_alpha   90.00
_cell.angle_beta   90.00
_cell.angle_gamma   90.00
#
_symmetry.space_group_name_H-M   'P 1'
#
loop_
_entity.id
_entity.type
_entity.pdbx_description
1 polymer ?
#
loop_
_entity_poly.entity_id
_entity_poly.type
_entity_poly.pdbx_seq_one_letter_code
_entity_poly.pdbx_strand_id
1 'polypeptide(L)'
;MSYLMTYNCIFIQKMDTFNLLTRSSDETKQVSSSLRQIGCCERCILRNLGELNPTSYKSTPQEIERTLLPEELWSSSSVNQCPCPSCLGILQQFADDDYLLKILSNVQKDGYQFSNYQCSLILPVSLLVRQKALFIFLQNKFGNTYKGHETKIASVKDVWKWSCGFRLGQLLGANFQNRSEFDILMTFTYKDSDKECAFLLDHLPDTFRKRKQRKFGFETFTRANVAKALDSMSDSKLEDCVTCPPAVPTTECVCDVSCSHDAVFIAGRYQKYSRELSQTPWMIEGKRIMEGSVQEIICEPIIETFKPTDHRLSSSGREDVDVRMLGIGRPFVVELINPHCVKFSKEDLVQLQKRINSVSKDVKVRDLQIVTREDTNNLKEGEIDKTKTYSATCWCEREITDKDMEMLGGIKDLTLQQKTPLRVLHRRTAATRERIIHSLHVDKLTSCRFKLQLTTQAGTYVKEFVHGDFGRTSPNMIELLKAECDIIDLDVESVNVEWPPLIDPVQSDNRNLDDERNSQDSQPLLIDKCVDKLQSSISVNGQNGAVLEKLADKQLITGEMKIE
;
A
#
# COMPACT_ATOMS: atom_id res chain seq x y z
N MET A 1 -20.40 -23.52 54.94
CA MET A 1 -20.38 -24.68 54.02
C MET A 1 -21.11 -24.41 52.69
N SER A 2 -22.24 -23.68 52.63
CA SER A 2 -22.93 -23.39 51.35
C SER A 2 -22.15 -22.43 50.42
N TYR A 3 -21.49 -21.39 50.95
CA TYR A 3 -20.68 -20.46 50.16
C TYR A 3 -19.50 -21.14 49.42
N LEU A 4 -18.81 -22.08 50.09
CA LEU A 4 -17.72 -22.85 49.48
C LEU A 4 -18.20 -23.77 48.34
N MET A 5 -19.42 -24.29 48.41
CA MET A 5 -19.99 -25.13 47.35
C MET A 5 -20.44 -24.30 46.13
N THR A 6 -21.03 -23.12 46.33
CA THR A 6 -21.42 -22.25 45.21
C THR A 6 -20.20 -21.67 44.50
N TYR A 7 -19.14 -21.29 45.24
CA TYR A 7 -17.88 -20.82 44.67
C TYR A 7 -17.16 -21.92 43.88
N ASN A 8 -17.07 -23.14 44.42
CA ASN A 8 -16.50 -24.28 43.69
C ASN A 8 -17.30 -24.64 42.43
N CYS A 9 -18.62 -24.51 42.44
CA CYS A 9 -19.45 -24.84 41.28
C CYS A 9 -19.30 -23.82 40.12
N ILE A 10 -19.22 -22.52 40.44
CA ILE A 10 -18.93 -21.44 39.46
C ILE A 10 -17.48 -21.53 38.95
N PHE A 11 -16.54 -21.90 39.82
CA PHE A 11 -15.12 -22.08 39.50
C PHE A 11 -14.90 -23.24 38.52
N ILE A 12 -15.54 -24.39 38.76
CA ILE A 12 -15.51 -25.55 37.87
C ILE A 12 -16.15 -25.22 36.51
N GLN A 13 -17.31 -24.54 36.50
CA GLN A 13 -17.98 -24.12 35.26
C GLN A 13 -17.15 -23.14 34.41
N LYS A 14 -16.33 -22.28 35.01
CA LYS A 14 -15.44 -21.37 34.26
C LYS A 14 -14.14 -22.05 33.81
N MET A 15 -13.59 -23.02 34.53
CA MET A 15 -12.43 -23.77 34.04
C MET A 15 -12.77 -24.64 32.82
N ASP A 16 -14.00 -25.16 32.75
CA ASP A 16 -14.52 -25.88 31.57
C ASP A 16 -14.64 -24.99 30.30
N THR A 17 -14.45 -23.67 30.43
CA THR A 17 -14.46 -22.75 29.28
C THR A 17 -13.14 -22.67 28.53
N PHE A 18 -12.04 -23.11 29.14
CA PHE A 18 -10.72 -23.06 28.52
C PHE A 18 -10.26 -24.42 28.00
N ASN A 19 -9.58 -24.43 26.85
CA ASN A 19 -8.97 -25.63 26.29
C ASN A 19 -7.46 -25.62 26.58
N LEU A 20 -7.08 -26.20 27.72
CA LEU A 20 -5.72 -26.14 28.26
C LEU A 20 -4.93 -27.43 28.00
N LEU A 21 -3.59 -27.34 28.07
CA LEU A 21 -2.68 -28.49 27.99
C LEU A 21 -2.74 -29.37 29.24
N THR A 22 -3.10 -28.78 30.38
CA THR A 22 -3.17 -29.44 31.68
C THR A 22 -4.36 -30.40 31.76
N ARG A 23 -4.20 -31.49 32.51
CA ARG A 23 -5.18 -32.59 32.60
C ARG A 23 -6.13 -32.47 33.78
N SER A 24 -5.85 -31.56 34.70
CA SER A 24 -6.65 -31.35 35.91
C SER A 24 -6.62 -29.90 36.39
N SER A 25 -7.58 -29.53 37.24
CA SER A 25 -7.63 -28.22 37.88
C SER A 25 -6.40 -27.96 38.77
N ASP A 26 -5.95 -28.97 39.52
CA ASP A 26 -4.78 -28.86 40.39
C ASP A 26 -3.50 -28.62 39.59
N GLU A 27 -3.31 -29.35 38.48
CA GLU A 27 -2.18 -29.13 37.59
C GLU A 27 -2.21 -27.73 36.96
N THR A 28 -3.40 -27.26 36.54
CA THR A 28 -3.59 -25.90 36.02
C THR A 28 -3.14 -24.85 37.03
N LYS A 29 -3.50 -25.00 38.31
CA LYS A 29 -3.09 -24.08 39.37
C LYS A 29 -1.58 -24.15 39.63
N GLN A 30 -0.96 -25.33 39.59
CA GLN A 30 0.49 -25.49 39.78
C GLN A 30 1.31 -24.81 38.67
N VAL A 31 0.90 -25.00 37.42
CA VAL A 31 1.52 -24.35 36.26
C VAL A 31 1.32 -22.83 36.32
N SER A 32 0.08 -22.39 36.57
CA SER A 32 -0.26 -20.96 36.68
C SER A 32 0.52 -20.27 37.78
N SER A 33 0.62 -20.88 38.96
CA SER A 33 1.40 -20.37 40.09
C SER A 33 2.88 -20.27 39.76
N SER A 34 3.44 -21.25 39.04
CA SER A 34 4.84 -21.21 38.58
C SER A 34 5.08 -20.07 37.59
N LEU A 35 4.18 -19.87 36.64
CA LEU A 35 4.26 -18.76 35.67
C LEU A 35 4.11 -17.40 36.34
N ARG A 36 3.23 -17.29 37.34
CA ARG A 36 3.04 -16.07 38.15
C ARG A 36 4.30 -15.73 38.95
N GLN A 37 4.95 -16.71 39.58
CA GLN A 37 6.19 -16.53 40.32
C GLN A 37 7.35 -16.04 39.43
N ILE A 38 7.36 -16.40 38.15
CA ILE A 38 8.32 -15.91 37.15
C ILE A 38 8.02 -14.45 36.76
N GLY A 39 6.81 -13.95 37.03
CA GLY A 39 6.35 -12.62 36.67
C GLY A 39 5.55 -12.58 35.37
N CYS A 40 5.04 -13.71 34.87
CA CYS A 40 4.17 -13.69 33.70
C CYS A 40 2.84 -12.98 34.01
N CYS A 41 2.39 -12.13 33.09
CA CYS A 41 1.05 -11.55 33.17
C CYS A 41 -0.04 -12.60 32.91
N GLU A 42 -1.27 -12.29 33.29
CA GLU A 42 -2.44 -13.16 33.27
C GLU A 42 -2.71 -13.71 31.86
N ARG A 43 -2.63 -12.86 30.84
CA ARG A 43 -2.79 -13.27 29.43
C ARG A 43 -1.67 -14.20 28.98
N CYS A 44 -0.43 -14.00 29.46
CA CYS A 44 0.68 -14.92 29.20
C CYS A 44 0.57 -16.23 29.98
N ILE A 45 -0.05 -16.23 31.17
CA ILE A 45 -0.35 -17.46 31.92
C ILE A 45 -1.32 -18.32 31.09
N LEU A 46 -2.45 -17.75 30.68
CA LEU A 46 -3.42 -18.44 29.82
C LEU A 46 -2.79 -18.94 28.51
N ARG A 47 -1.97 -18.10 27.87
CA ARG A 47 -1.20 -18.43 26.65
C ARG A 47 -0.27 -19.62 26.83
N ASN A 48 0.48 -19.67 27.92
CA ASN A 48 1.43 -20.76 28.17
C ASN A 48 0.76 -22.01 28.76
N LEU A 49 -0.51 -21.95 29.16
CA LEU A 49 -1.35 -23.13 29.37
C LEU A 49 -1.88 -23.72 28.05
N GLY A 50 -1.59 -23.09 26.91
CA GLY A 50 -1.90 -23.59 25.57
C GLY A 50 -3.33 -23.31 25.09
N GLU A 51 -4.00 -22.29 25.66
CA GLU A 51 -5.29 -21.84 25.15
C GLU A 51 -5.12 -21.14 23.78
N LEU A 52 -5.83 -21.67 22.77
CA LEU A 52 -5.80 -21.20 21.39
C LEU A 52 -7.12 -20.55 20.95
N ASN A 53 -8.17 -20.62 21.76
CA ASN A 53 -9.47 -20.05 21.45
C ASN A 53 -9.44 -18.51 21.62
N PRO A 54 -9.66 -17.72 20.55
CA PRO A 54 -9.70 -16.26 20.64
C PRO A 54 -10.71 -15.71 21.65
N THR A 55 -11.83 -16.41 21.88
CA THR A 55 -12.88 -15.92 22.81
C THR A 55 -12.42 -15.92 24.25
N SER A 56 -11.53 -16.83 24.64
CA SER A 56 -10.98 -16.94 25.99
C SER A 56 -10.25 -15.65 26.39
N TYR A 57 -9.59 -14.99 25.43
CA TYR A 57 -8.83 -13.75 25.63
C TYR A 57 -9.68 -12.47 25.61
N LYS A 58 -11.01 -12.58 25.50
CA LYS A 58 -11.91 -11.45 25.76
C LYS A 58 -12.07 -11.15 27.25
N SER A 59 -11.74 -12.13 28.11
CA SER A 59 -11.76 -11.99 29.56
C SER A 59 -10.75 -10.93 30.02
N THR A 60 -11.11 -10.16 31.04
CA THR A 60 -10.20 -9.20 31.68
C THR A 60 -9.05 -9.92 32.38
N PRO A 61 -7.89 -9.27 32.59
CA PRO A 61 -6.80 -9.85 33.37
C PRO A 61 -7.26 -10.36 34.74
N GLN A 62 -8.13 -9.61 35.43
CA GLN A 62 -8.67 -9.98 36.75
C GLN A 62 -9.55 -11.23 36.68
N GLU A 63 -10.32 -11.43 35.61
CA GLU A 63 -11.11 -12.65 35.43
C GLU A 63 -10.22 -13.85 35.14
N ILE A 64 -9.16 -13.67 34.34
CA ILE A 64 -8.18 -14.73 34.06
C ILE A 64 -7.44 -15.11 35.36
N GLU A 65 -7.02 -14.11 36.14
CA GLU A 65 -6.38 -14.30 37.45
C GLU A 65 -7.27 -15.11 38.39
N ARG A 66 -8.54 -14.70 38.58
CA ARG A 66 -9.48 -15.40 39.47
C ARG A 66 -9.80 -16.82 39.03
N THR A 67 -9.75 -17.10 37.72
CA THR A 67 -10.00 -18.45 37.20
C THR A 67 -8.78 -19.37 37.34
N LEU A 68 -7.56 -18.85 37.13
CA LEU A 68 -6.36 -19.68 36.99
C LEU A 68 -5.46 -19.71 38.23
N LEU A 69 -5.50 -18.68 39.07
CA LEU A 69 -4.59 -18.54 40.21
C LEU A 69 -5.31 -18.78 41.56
N PRO A 70 -4.63 -19.42 42.52
CA PRO A 70 -5.06 -19.44 43.92
C PRO A 70 -5.24 -18.01 44.49
N GLU A 71 -6.17 -17.85 45.43
CA GLU A 71 -6.53 -16.54 46.02
C GLU A 71 -5.33 -15.82 46.62
N GLU A 72 -4.35 -16.56 47.16
CA GLU A 72 -3.16 -16.02 47.80
C GLU A 72 -2.20 -15.32 46.81
N LEU A 73 -2.35 -15.58 45.51
CA LEU A 73 -1.51 -15.04 44.43
C LEU A 73 -2.20 -13.92 43.63
N TRP A 74 -3.43 -13.57 43.98
CA TRP A 74 -4.17 -12.49 43.35
C TRP A 74 -3.49 -11.14 43.58
N SER A 75 -3.52 -10.30 42.56
CA SER A 75 -2.89 -8.98 42.60
C SER A 75 -3.60 -8.08 43.62
N SER A 76 -2.84 -7.49 44.54
CA SER A 76 -3.33 -6.33 45.31
C SER A 76 -3.33 -5.11 44.39
N SER A 77 -4.39 -4.32 44.44
CA SER A 77 -4.83 -3.41 43.37
C SER A 77 -3.92 -2.19 43.07
N SER A 78 -2.62 -2.19 43.42
CA SER A 78 -1.79 -0.97 43.37
C SER A 78 -0.26 -1.17 43.36
N VAL A 79 0.30 -2.08 42.57
CA VAL A 79 1.78 -2.15 42.42
C VAL A 79 2.19 -2.10 40.95
N ASN A 80 3.11 -1.20 40.62
CA ASN A 80 3.82 -1.13 39.34
C ASN A 80 4.34 -2.52 38.97
N GLN A 81 3.68 -3.18 38.02
CA GLN A 81 4.08 -4.49 37.55
C GLN A 81 5.31 -4.34 36.66
N CYS A 82 6.37 -5.08 36.95
CA CYS A 82 7.47 -5.23 36.01
C CYS A 82 6.95 -5.81 34.68
N PRO A 83 7.60 -5.51 33.54
CA PRO A 83 7.20 -6.07 32.26
C PRO A 83 7.22 -7.59 32.31
N CYS A 84 6.21 -8.23 31.74
CA CYS A 84 6.10 -9.68 31.70
C CYS A 84 7.30 -10.28 30.93
N PRO A 85 8.07 -11.23 31.49
CA PRO A 85 9.24 -11.81 30.82
C PRO A 85 8.89 -12.61 29.56
N SER A 86 7.61 -12.94 29.39
CA SER A 86 7.07 -13.72 28.28
C SER A 86 6.61 -12.85 27.10
N CYS A 87 6.18 -11.60 27.33
CA CYS A 87 5.69 -10.71 26.27
C CYS A 87 6.27 -9.29 26.30
N LEU A 88 7.18 -8.97 27.23
CA LEU A 88 7.82 -7.67 27.38
C LEU A 88 6.81 -6.52 27.59
N GLY A 89 5.70 -6.78 28.29
CA GLY A 89 4.64 -5.80 28.53
C GLY A 89 3.59 -5.70 27.43
N ILE A 90 3.77 -6.33 26.27
CA ILE A 90 2.88 -6.19 25.10
C ILE A 90 1.44 -6.65 25.40
N LEU A 91 1.27 -7.67 26.24
CA LEU A 91 -0.05 -8.17 26.67
C LEU A 91 -0.49 -7.62 28.04
N GLN A 92 0.18 -6.60 28.56
CA GLN A 92 -0.19 -5.85 29.77
C GLN A 92 -0.70 -4.47 29.35
N GLN A 93 0.02 -3.41 29.71
CA GLN A 93 -0.33 -2.01 29.43
C GLN A 93 -0.68 -1.71 27.96
N PHE A 94 -0.02 -2.37 27.00
CA PHE A 94 -0.27 -2.18 25.57
C PHE A 94 -1.54 -2.87 25.07
N ALA A 95 -2.26 -3.58 25.94
CA ALA A 95 -3.52 -4.26 25.69
C ALA A 95 -4.69 -3.75 26.58
N ASP A 96 -4.43 -2.70 27.36
CA ASP A 96 -5.40 -2.11 28.27
C ASP A 96 -6.09 -0.88 27.64
N ASP A 97 -7.23 -0.47 28.21
CA ASP A 97 -8.11 0.54 27.60
C ASP A 97 -7.40 1.88 27.36
N ASP A 98 -6.55 2.32 28.29
CA ASP A 98 -5.79 3.58 28.16
C ASP A 98 -4.91 3.59 26.91
N TYR A 99 -4.26 2.45 26.59
CA TYR A 99 -3.44 2.36 25.39
C TYR A 99 -4.28 2.23 24.12
N LEU A 100 -5.41 1.53 24.17
CA LEU A 100 -6.35 1.49 23.04
C LEU A 100 -6.93 2.87 22.72
N LEU A 101 -7.18 3.71 23.73
CA LEU A 101 -7.58 5.11 23.55
C LEU A 101 -6.45 5.95 22.92
N LYS A 102 -5.19 5.69 23.26
CA LYS A 102 -4.04 6.30 22.58
C LYS A 102 -3.99 5.91 21.10
N ILE A 103 -4.22 4.64 20.77
CA ILE A 103 -4.33 4.18 19.37
C ILE A 103 -5.47 4.91 18.66
N LEU A 104 -6.65 4.97 19.28
CA LEU A 104 -7.82 5.69 18.74
C LEU A 104 -7.47 7.15 18.41
N SER A 105 -6.82 7.86 19.33
CA SER A 105 -6.42 9.26 19.13
C SER A 105 -5.45 9.41 17.95
N ASN A 106 -4.51 8.49 17.76
CA ASN A 106 -3.59 8.51 16.62
C ASN A 106 -4.34 8.25 15.29
N VAL A 107 -5.20 7.24 15.25
CA VAL A 107 -6.00 6.91 14.05
C VAL A 107 -6.91 8.07 13.64
N GLN A 108 -7.57 8.70 14.62
CA GLN A 108 -8.44 9.85 14.38
C GLN A 108 -7.67 11.07 13.86
N LYS A 109 -6.45 11.30 14.37
CA LYS A 109 -5.58 12.39 13.93
C LYS A 109 -5.16 12.24 12.48
N ASP A 110 -4.89 11.01 12.02
CA ASP A 110 -4.46 10.75 10.65
C ASP A 110 -5.61 10.95 9.64
N GLY A 111 -6.87 10.74 10.05
CA GLY A 111 -8.04 11.13 9.26
C GLY A 111 -8.36 10.24 8.04
N TYR A 112 -7.95 8.97 8.07
CA TYR A 112 -8.32 8.00 7.03
C TYR A 112 -9.81 7.65 7.04
N GLN A 113 -10.37 7.45 5.85
CA GLN A 113 -11.68 6.84 5.67
C GLN A 113 -11.54 5.32 5.54
N PHE A 114 -12.22 4.57 6.41
CA PHE A 114 -12.26 3.11 6.36
C PHE A 114 -13.60 2.59 6.93
N SER A 115 -13.78 1.27 6.93
CA SER A 115 -14.92 0.59 7.59
C SER A 115 -14.53 -0.78 8.14
N ASN A 116 -13.56 -1.40 7.49
CA ASN A 116 -12.84 -2.56 8.01
C ASN A 116 -11.41 -2.12 8.28
N TYR A 117 -10.74 -2.80 9.19
CA TYR A 117 -9.34 -2.57 9.45
C TYR A 117 -8.66 -3.86 9.92
N GLN A 118 -7.35 -3.90 9.79
CA GLN A 118 -6.50 -4.91 10.40
C GLN A 118 -5.49 -4.25 11.34
N CYS A 119 -4.91 -5.05 12.23
CA CYS A 119 -3.77 -4.62 13.03
C CYS A 119 -2.55 -5.46 12.66
N SER A 120 -1.50 -4.82 12.18
CA SER A 120 -0.18 -5.42 12.03
C SER A 120 0.68 -5.15 13.25
N LEU A 121 1.48 -6.14 13.66
CA LEU A 121 2.41 -6.02 14.77
C LEU A 121 3.80 -6.44 14.31
N ILE A 122 4.75 -5.53 14.43
CA ILE A 122 6.18 -5.83 14.40
C ILE A 122 6.61 -5.99 15.86
N LEU A 123 7.16 -7.15 16.21
CA LEU A 123 7.50 -7.51 17.57
C LEU A 123 9.03 -7.68 17.73
N PRO A 124 9.60 -7.41 18.92
CA PRO A 124 11.00 -7.69 19.20
C PRO A 124 11.34 -9.15 18.92
N VAL A 125 12.43 -9.37 18.18
CA VAL A 125 12.86 -10.72 17.77
C VAL A 125 13.26 -11.58 18.97
N SER A 126 13.70 -10.97 20.08
CA SER A 126 14.03 -11.70 21.31
C SER A 126 12.84 -12.38 21.96
N LEU A 127 11.60 -12.03 21.60
CA LEU A 127 10.42 -12.79 22.04
C LEU A 127 10.46 -14.26 21.61
N LEU A 128 11.11 -14.58 20.49
CA LEU A 128 11.29 -15.98 20.07
C LEU A 128 12.21 -16.73 21.04
N VAL A 129 13.32 -16.11 21.42
CA VAL A 129 14.27 -16.67 22.40
C VAL A 129 13.59 -16.84 23.76
N ARG A 130 12.89 -15.80 24.23
CA ARG A 130 12.15 -15.84 25.51
C ARG A 130 11.04 -16.87 25.52
N GLN A 131 10.32 -17.04 24.40
CA GLN A 131 9.30 -18.09 24.26
C GLN A 131 9.92 -19.48 24.40
N LYS A 132 11.04 -19.74 23.72
CA LYS A 132 11.71 -21.03 23.77
C LYS A 132 12.27 -21.32 25.16
N ALA A 133 12.92 -20.33 25.78
CA ALA A 133 13.44 -20.44 27.16
C ALA A 133 12.34 -20.75 28.18
N LEU A 134 11.18 -20.08 28.06
CA LEU A 134 10.04 -20.34 28.93
C LEU A 134 9.44 -21.73 28.69
N PHE A 135 9.35 -22.16 27.43
CA PHE A 135 8.85 -23.49 27.07
C PHE A 135 9.75 -24.61 27.62
N ILE A 136 11.08 -24.47 27.50
CA ILE A 136 12.04 -25.43 28.08
C ILE A 136 11.87 -25.50 29.59
N PHE A 137 11.76 -24.36 30.28
CA PHE A 137 11.48 -24.34 31.72
C PHE A 137 10.20 -25.13 32.08
N LEU A 138 9.12 -24.92 31.33
CA LEU A 138 7.85 -25.62 31.55
C LEU A 138 7.97 -27.12 31.25
N GLN A 139 8.71 -27.49 30.21
CA GLN A 139 8.99 -28.88 29.86
C GLN A 139 9.82 -29.58 30.93
N ASN A 140 10.82 -28.93 31.50
CA ASN A 140 11.64 -29.51 32.57
C ASN A 140 10.83 -29.69 33.86
N LYS A 141 9.95 -28.73 34.19
CA LYS A 141 9.17 -28.75 35.42
C LYS A 141 7.91 -29.64 35.34
N PHE A 142 7.27 -29.72 34.17
CA PHE A 142 5.97 -30.38 33.98
C PHE A 142 5.94 -31.44 32.88
N GLY A 143 7.10 -31.81 32.31
CA GLY A 143 7.36 -33.01 31.48
C GLY A 143 6.24 -33.44 30.55
N ASN A 144 5.38 -34.33 31.05
CA ASN A 144 4.28 -34.98 30.32
C ASN A 144 3.28 -34.01 29.68
N THR A 145 3.20 -32.79 30.19
CA THR A 145 2.21 -31.79 29.76
C THR A 145 2.71 -30.98 28.56
N TYR A 146 4.02 -30.69 28.52
CA TYR A 146 4.62 -29.84 27.49
C TYR A 146 5.40 -30.59 26.42
N LYS A 147 5.85 -31.82 26.68
CA LYS A 147 6.61 -32.61 25.70
C LYS A 147 5.83 -32.76 24.38
N GLY A 148 6.37 -32.20 23.30
CA GLY A 148 5.77 -32.25 21.96
C GLY A 148 4.63 -31.24 21.71
N HIS A 149 4.40 -30.27 22.61
CA HIS A 149 3.31 -29.31 22.52
C HIS A 149 3.74 -27.85 22.24
N GLU A 150 4.95 -27.64 21.73
CA GLU A 150 5.47 -26.28 21.45
C GLU A 150 4.58 -25.49 20.48
N THR A 151 4.04 -26.17 19.46
CA THR A 151 3.15 -25.58 18.46
C THR A 151 1.77 -25.21 19.02
N LYS A 152 1.42 -25.65 20.23
CA LYS A 152 0.16 -25.32 20.90
C LYS A 152 0.25 -24.04 21.73
N ILE A 153 1.37 -23.32 21.70
CA ILE A 153 1.49 -22.03 22.38
C ILE A 153 1.21 -20.89 21.40
N ALA A 154 0.12 -20.15 21.63
CA ALA A 154 -0.23 -19.00 20.79
C ALA A 154 0.88 -17.94 20.82
N SER A 155 1.08 -17.25 19.70
CA SER A 155 2.04 -16.16 19.62
C SER A 155 1.55 -14.91 20.37
N VAL A 156 2.47 -14.07 20.85
CA VAL A 156 2.12 -12.77 21.46
C VAL A 156 1.29 -11.91 20.49
N LYS A 157 1.61 -11.97 19.19
CA LYS A 157 0.89 -11.25 18.13
C LYS A 157 -0.59 -11.68 18.08
N ASP A 158 -0.85 -12.98 18.07
CA ASP A 158 -2.20 -13.50 17.94
C ASP A 158 -3.02 -13.21 19.19
N VAL A 159 -2.44 -13.40 20.38
CA VAL A 159 -3.12 -13.07 21.65
C VAL A 159 -3.43 -11.57 21.75
N TRP A 160 -2.54 -10.69 21.30
CA TRP A 160 -2.85 -9.26 21.24
C TRP A 160 -4.04 -8.99 20.31
N LYS A 161 -4.06 -9.60 19.11
CA LYS A 161 -5.18 -9.44 18.17
C LYS A 161 -6.50 -9.97 18.74
N TRP A 162 -6.48 -11.12 19.40
CA TRP A 162 -7.67 -11.72 20.00
C TRP A 162 -8.23 -10.90 21.16
N SER A 163 -7.34 -10.34 21.98
CA SER A 163 -7.71 -9.53 23.14
C SER A 163 -8.10 -8.10 22.77
N CYS A 164 -7.43 -7.48 21.79
CA CYS A 164 -7.53 -6.05 21.53
C CYS A 164 -8.27 -5.72 20.23
N GLY A 165 -8.18 -6.55 19.20
CA GLY A 165 -8.71 -6.23 17.87
C GLY A 165 -10.22 -5.95 17.90
N PHE A 166 -11.02 -6.79 18.55
CA PHE A 166 -12.46 -6.52 18.64
C PHE A 166 -12.79 -5.28 19.48
N ARG A 167 -12.13 -5.09 20.63
CA ARG A 167 -12.33 -3.93 21.53
C ARG A 167 -11.99 -2.63 20.84
N LEU A 168 -10.86 -2.59 20.14
CA LEU A 168 -10.47 -1.43 19.33
C LEU A 168 -11.50 -1.17 18.21
N GLY A 169 -12.15 -2.21 17.68
CA GLY A 169 -13.20 -2.06 16.66
C GLY A 169 -14.44 -1.38 17.22
N GLN A 170 -14.81 -1.68 18.47
CA GLN A 170 -15.89 -0.98 19.16
C GLN A 170 -15.57 0.50 19.38
N LEU A 171 -14.32 0.82 19.74
CA LEU A 171 -13.86 2.21 19.93
C LEU A 171 -13.82 2.99 18.61
N LEU A 172 -13.36 2.35 17.52
CA LEU A 172 -13.25 2.96 16.19
C LEU A 172 -14.58 3.03 15.44
N GLY A 173 -15.60 2.27 15.86
CA GLY A 173 -16.82 2.07 15.06
C GLY A 173 -16.55 1.34 13.74
N ALA A 174 -15.58 0.42 13.73
CA ALA A 174 -15.11 -0.28 12.53
C ALA A 174 -14.93 -1.80 12.79
N ASN A 175 -14.96 -2.60 11.72
CA ASN A 175 -14.86 -4.05 11.85
C ASN A 175 -13.40 -4.52 11.79
N PHE A 176 -12.96 -5.22 12.82
CA PHE A 176 -11.66 -5.87 12.83
C PHE A 176 -11.65 -7.11 11.93
N GLN A 177 -10.69 -7.18 11.02
CA GLN A 177 -10.49 -8.28 10.07
C GLN A 177 -9.01 -8.68 10.00
N ASN A 178 -8.74 -9.93 9.62
CA ASN A 178 -7.37 -10.41 9.45
C ASN A 178 -6.71 -9.94 8.14
N ARG A 179 -7.51 -9.42 7.21
CA ARG A 179 -7.08 -8.81 5.96
C ARG A 179 -8.00 -7.64 5.71
N SER A 180 -7.44 -6.46 5.55
CA SER A 180 -8.17 -5.23 5.27
C SER A 180 -7.24 -4.26 4.55
N GLU A 181 -7.82 -3.40 3.72
CA GLU A 181 -7.11 -2.34 3.01
C GLU A 181 -6.56 -1.28 3.97
N PHE A 182 -7.18 -1.10 5.14
CA PHE A 182 -6.68 -0.19 6.17
C PHE A 182 -5.94 -0.97 7.27
N ASP A 183 -4.67 -0.64 7.50
CA ASP A 183 -3.81 -1.26 8.51
C ASP A 183 -3.40 -0.26 9.58
N ILE A 184 -3.56 -0.69 10.84
CA ILE A 184 -2.97 -0.05 12.01
C ILE A 184 -1.72 -0.85 12.37
N LEU A 185 -0.56 -0.34 11.98
CA LEU A 185 0.73 -0.96 12.26
C LEU A 185 1.24 -0.50 13.63
N MET A 186 1.47 -1.46 14.52
CA MET A 186 2.16 -1.25 15.79
C MET A 186 3.57 -1.83 15.71
N THR A 187 4.55 -0.97 15.88
CA THR A 187 5.97 -1.35 15.88
C THR A 187 6.50 -1.35 17.30
N PHE A 188 6.69 -2.54 17.86
CA PHE A 188 7.25 -2.73 19.19
C PHE A 188 8.76 -2.90 19.13
N THR A 189 9.48 -2.08 19.88
CA THR A 189 10.94 -2.12 20.01
C THR A 189 11.33 -2.38 21.46
N TYR A 190 12.30 -3.27 21.65
CA TYR A 190 12.87 -3.57 22.95
C TYR A 190 14.39 -3.39 22.90
N LYS A 191 14.91 -2.52 23.77
CA LYS A 191 16.30 -2.04 23.72
C LYS A 191 17.35 -3.16 23.81
N ASP A 192 17.04 -4.25 24.52
CA ASP A 192 17.96 -5.37 24.75
C ASP A 192 17.69 -6.56 23.83
N SER A 193 16.81 -6.41 22.83
CA SER A 193 16.44 -7.50 21.91
C SER A 193 17.65 -8.11 21.21
N ASP A 194 18.53 -7.28 20.64
CA ASP A 194 19.73 -7.76 19.94
C ASP A 194 20.73 -8.41 20.90
N LYS A 195 20.83 -7.91 22.14
CA LYS A 195 21.71 -8.50 23.16
C LYS A 195 21.24 -9.90 23.53
N GLU A 196 19.94 -10.10 23.67
CA GLU A 196 19.36 -11.42 23.96
C GLU A 196 19.49 -12.40 22.80
N CYS A 197 19.65 -11.92 21.56
CA CYS A 197 19.89 -12.76 20.39
C CYS A 197 21.38 -12.95 20.05
N ALA A 198 22.30 -12.26 20.74
CA ALA A 198 23.71 -12.20 20.38
C ALA A 198 24.39 -13.58 20.30
N PHE A 199 24.02 -14.51 21.20
CA PHE A 199 24.56 -15.88 21.22
C PHE A 199 24.30 -16.66 19.92
N LEU A 200 23.28 -16.28 19.13
CA LEU A 200 22.95 -16.95 17.87
C LEU A 200 24.00 -16.70 16.76
N LEU A 201 24.80 -15.64 16.89
CA LEU A 201 25.89 -15.35 15.97
C LEU A 201 26.95 -16.45 15.99
N ASP A 202 27.19 -17.04 17.15
CA ASP A 202 28.14 -18.14 17.34
C ASP A 202 27.54 -19.48 16.90
N HIS A 203 26.20 -19.61 16.97
CA HIS A 203 25.50 -20.85 16.62
C HIS A 203 25.32 -21.06 15.11
N LEU A 204 24.88 -20.03 14.37
CA LEU A 204 24.70 -20.06 12.91
C LEU A 204 25.33 -18.82 12.24
N PRO A 205 26.67 -18.69 12.25
CA PRO A 205 27.35 -17.50 11.75
C PRO A 205 26.98 -17.18 10.31
N ASP A 206 26.79 -18.20 9.47
CA ASP A 206 26.44 -18.09 8.05
C ASP A 206 25.07 -17.45 7.80
N THR A 207 24.12 -17.65 8.72
CA THR A 207 22.77 -17.09 8.62
C THR A 207 22.76 -15.60 8.97
N PHE A 208 23.65 -15.17 9.88
CA PHE A 208 23.71 -13.80 10.38
C PHE A 208 24.90 -12.98 9.81
N ARG A 209 25.58 -13.48 8.76
CA ARG A 209 26.68 -12.73 8.10
C ARG A 209 26.18 -11.39 7.57
N LYS A 210 26.98 -10.34 7.78
CA LYS A 210 26.74 -9.00 7.24
C LYS A 210 26.72 -9.03 5.71
N ARG A 211 25.54 -9.05 5.07
CA ARG A 211 25.41 -8.81 3.63
C ARG A 211 25.47 -7.31 3.34
N LYS A 212 26.13 -6.92 2.23
CA LYS A 212 26.24 -5.52 1.79
C LYS A 212 24.85 -4.90 1.51
N GLN A 213 24.64 -3.75 2.14
CA GLN A 213 23.57 -2.72 2.09
C GLN A 213 22.32 -2.90 1.19
N ARG A 214 21.16 -2.64 1.80
CA ARG A 214 20.06 -1.86 1.20
C ARG A 214 19.80 -0.60 2.05
N LYS A 215 19.08 0.36 1.48
CA LYS A 215 18.93 1.79 1.85
C LYS A 215 18.41 2.13 3.28
N PHE A 216 18.14 1.14 4.13
CA PHE A 216 17.64 1.29 5.49
C PHE A 216 18.53 0.42 6.41
N GLY A 217 18.78 0.87 7.65
CA GLY A 217 19.86 0.38 8.53
C GLY A 217 20.05 -1.14 8.67
N PHE A 218 21.21 -1.54 9.22
CA PHE A 218 21.57 -2.94 9.42
C PHE A 218 20.68 -3.60 10.48
N GLU A 219 19.78 -4.51 10.08
CA GLU A 219 19.05 -5.37 11.03
C GLU A 219 19.76 -6.73 11.12
N THR A 220 20.56 -6.92 12.18
CA THR A 220 21.38 -8.12 12.40
C THR A 220 20.50 -9.37 12.56
N PHE A 221 19.37 -9.23 13.24
CA PHE A 221 18.50 -10.32 13.63
C PHE A 221 17.11 -10.12 13.06
N THR A 222 16.79 -10.83 11.97
CA THR A 222 15.41 -10.88 11.47
C THR A 222 14.65 -12.02 12.16
N ARG A 223 13.33 -11.86 12.31
CA ARG A 223 12.47 -12.89 12.92
C ARG A 223 12.64 -14.26 12.26
N ALA A 224 12.71 -14.32 10.93
CA ALA A 224 12.88 -15.56 10.18
C ALA A 224 14.22 -16.25 10.45
N ASN A 225 15.31 -15.47 10.50
CA ASN A 225 16.65 -16.01 10.77
C ASN A 225 16.78 -16.49 12.22
N VAL A 226 16.23 -15.75 13.18
CA VAL A 226 16.21 -16.15 14.60
C VAL A 226 15.38 -17.42 14.79
N ALA A 227 14.18 -17.52 14.21
CA ALA A 227 13.35 -18.73 14.28
C ALA A 227 14.11 -19.95 13.72
N LYS A 228 14.69 -19.82 12.52
CA LYS A 228 15.49 -20.89 11.91
C LYS A 228 16.65 -21.33 12.80
N ALA A 229 17.33 -20.38 13.46
CA ALA A 229 18.45 -20.70 14.34
C ALA A 229 17.99 -21.47 15.58
N LEU A 230 16.90 -21.04 16.21
CA LEU A 230 16.32 -21.71 17.37
C LEU A 230 15.82 -23.11 17.04
N ASP A 231 15.19 -23.32 15.88
CA ASP A 231 14.72 -24.65 15.43
C ASP A 231 15.86 -25.65 15.19
N SER A 232 17.06 -25.15 14.90
CA SER A 232 18.27 -25.99 14.72
C SER A 232 19.03 -26.28 16.02
N MET A 233 18.66 -25.63 17.12
CA MET A 233 19.28 -25.82 18.43
C MET A 233 18.56 -26.91 19.23
N SER A 234 19.33 -27.73 19.96
CA SER A 234 18.77 -28.59 21.00
C SER A 234 18.44 -27.77 22.26
N ASP A 235 17.47 -28.23 23.04
CA ASP A 235 17.06 -27.57 24.28
C ASP A 235 18.25 -27.39 25.24
N SER A 236 19.06 -28.44 25.45
CA SER A 236 20.26 -28.37 26.30
C SER A 236 21.27 -27.32 25.83
N LYS A 237 21.49 -27.17 24.51
CA LYS A 237 22.41 -26.14 24.00
C LYS A 237 21.85 -24.74 24.21
N LEU A 238 20.53 -24.58 24.18
CA LEU A 238 19.90 -23.30 24.45
C LEU A 238 20.02 -22.93 25.94
N GLU A 239 19.81 -23.89 26.84
CA GLU A 239 19.98 -23.70 28.30
C GLU A 239 21.39 -23.25 28.69
N ASP A 240 22.42 -23.68 27.95
CA ASP A 240 23.79 -23.22 28.15
C ASP A 240 23.99 -21.74 27.76
N CYS A 241 23.14 -21.21 26.88
CA CYS A 241 23.26 -19.87 26.32
C CYS A 241 22.29 -18.84 26.91
N VAL A 242 21.15 -19.28 27.44
CA VAL A 242 20.08 -18.38 27.93
C VAL A 242 19.51 -18.87 29.26
N THR A 243 19.00 -17.94 30.07
CA THR A 243 18.33 -18.29 31.33
C THR A 243 16.94 -18.87 31.08
N CYS A 244 16.67 -20.06 31.63
CA CYS A 244 15.37 -20.75 31.61
C CYS A 244 14.85 -20.87 33.06
N PRO A 245 13.84 -20.09 33.48
CA PRO A 245 12.97 -19.23 32.69
C PRO A 245 13.61 -17.88 32.34
N PRO A 246 13.09 -17.16 31.33
CA PRO A 246 13.63 -15.86 30.94
C PRO A 246 13.55 -14.85 32.08
N ALA A 247 14.62 -14.06 32.24
CA ALA A 247 14.70 -13.04 33.27
C ALA A 247 13.63 -11.94 33.09
N VAL A 248 13.16 -11.40 34.21
CA VAL A 248 12.24 -10.24 34.24
C VAL A 248 12.95 -9.05 33.57
N PRO A 249 12.37 -8.46 32.51
CA PRO A 249 12.92 -7.30 31.83
C PRO A 249 13.06 -6.11 32.78
N THR A 250 14.15 -5.37 32.61
CA THR A 250 14.41 -4.13 33.39
C THR A 250 13.80 -2.89 32.75
N THR A 251 13.36 -2.99 31.49
CA THR A 251 12.69 -1.90 30.78
C THR A 251 11.53 -2.42 29.95
N GLU A 252 10.56 -1.54 29.76
CA GLU A 252 9.41 -1.76 28.90
C GLU A 252 9.79 -1.71 27.41
N CYS A 253 8.93 -2.33 26.58
CA CYS A 253 8.91 -2.04 25.15
C CYS A 253 8.48 -0.60 24.89
N VAL A 254 8.89 -0.06 23.75
CA VAL A 254 8.29 1.13 23.15
C VAL A 254 7.43 0.68 21.99
N CYS A 255 6.29 1.32 21.78
CA CYS A 255 5.40 1.05 20.66
C CYS A 255 5.13 2.33 19.87
N ASP A 256 5.50 2.31 18.59
CA ASP A 256 5.12 3.30 17.61
C ASP A 256 3.86 2.83 16.86
N VAL A 257 2.93 3.75 16.57
CA VAL A 257 1.67 3.44 15.90
C VAL A 257 1.57 4.28 14.64
N SER A 258 1.44 3.61 13.50
CA SER A 258 1.27 4.26 12.20
C SER A 258 0.09 3.64 11.45
N CYS A 259 -0.67 4.46 10.74
CA CYS A 259 -1.77 4.00 9.92
C CYS A 259 -1.42 4.07 8.43
N SER A 260 -1.91 3.11 7.66
CA SER A 260 -1.79 3.14 6.21
C SER A 260 -3.00 2.53 5.52
N HIS A 261 -3.30 3.02 4.33
CA HIS A 261 -4.30 2.45 3.43
C HIS A 261 -3.63 1.86 2.18
N ASP A 262 -4.15 0.72 1.73
CA ASP A 262 -3.76 0.11 0.47
C ASP A 262 -3.99 1.09 -0.69
N ALA A 263 -3.13 1.00 -1.69
CA ALA A 263 -3.18 1.88 -2.85
C ALA A 263 -4.48 1.70 -3.63
N VAL A 264 -5.03 2.82 -4.11
CA VAL A 264 -6.19 2.84 -5.01
C VAL A 264 -5.71 3.18 -6.42
N PHE A 265 -6.27 2.51 -7.42
CA PHE A 265 -5.88 2.69 -8.82
C PHE A 265 -7.04 3.31 -9.61
N ILE A 266 -6.80 4.47 -10.22
CA ILE A 266 -7.77 5.15 -11.09
C ILE A 266 -7.32 5.00 -12.53
N ALA A 267 -8.12 4.37 -13.38
CA ALA A 267 -7.83 4.22 -14.79
C ALA A 267 -8.78 5.05 -15.65
N GLY A 268 -8.35 5.34 -16.88
CA GLY A 268 -9.16 5.99 -17.89
C GLY A 268 -8.41 6.06 -19.22
N ARG A 269 -8.93 6.86 -20.15
CA ARG A 269 -8.21 7.27 -21.37
C ARG A 269 -8.08 8.77 -21.44
N TYR A 270 -6.92 9.26 -21.85
CA TYR A 270 -6.70 10.68 -22.08
C TYR A 270 -6.55 10.99 -23.57
N GLN A 271 -7.15 12.10 -23.98
CA GLN A 271 -6.89 12.78 -25.24
C GLN A 271 -6.02 14.00 -24.95
N LYS A 272 -5.09 14.29 -25.85
CA LYS A 272 -4.17 15.42 -25.77
C LYS A 272 -4.27 16.22 -27.06
N TYR A 273 -4.71 17.47 -26.97
CA TYR A 273 -4.94 18.35 -28.12
C TYR A 273 -3.80 19.33 -28.35
N SER A 274 -2.99 19.63 -27.32
CA SER A 274 -1.84 20.53 -27.42
C SER A 274 -0.63 19.84 -28.07
N ARG A 275 0.14 20.61 -28.86
CA ARG A 275 1.47 20.25 -29.36
C ARG A 275 2.61 20.86 -28.53
N GLU A 276 2.28 21.46 -27.40
CA GLU A 276 3.24 22.17 -26.54
C GLU A 276 3.19 21.64 -25.11
N LEU A 277 2.68 20.40 -24.93
CA LEU A 277 2.46 19.80 -23.62
C LEU A 277 3.21 18.47 -23.50
N SER A 278 4.02 18.31 -22.45
CA SER A 278 4.65 17.01 -22.16
C SER A 278 3.67 16.06 -21.47
N GLN A 279 3.87 14.74 -21.62
CA GLN A 279 3.00 13.78 -20.93
C GLN A 279 3.24 13.75 -19.41
N THR A 280 4.49 13.88 -18.98
CA THR A 280 4.90 13.93 -17.57
C THR A 280 5.69 15.23 -17.31
N PRO A 281 5.80 15.70 -16.06
CA PRO A 281 6.57 16.89 -15.74
C PRO A 281 7.99 16.78 -16.29
N TRP A 282 8.41 17.79 -17.06
CA TRP A 282 9.71 17.77 -17.71
C TRP A 282 10.72 18.57 -16.90
N MET A 283 11.56 17.85 -16.16
CA MET A 283 12.62 18.41 -15.33
C MET A 283 14.00 18.03 -15.89
N ILE A 284 14.92 19.00 -15.99
CA ILE A 284 16.35 18.77 -16.28
C ILE A 284 17.13 19.47 -15.17
N GLU A 285 17.99 18.72 -14.47
CA GLU A 285 18.82 19.25 -13.37
C GLU A 285 18.01 20.01 -12.30
N GLY A 286 16.81 19.52 -11.99
CA GLY A 286 15.89 20.14 -11.04
C GLY A 286 15.16 21.38 -11.55
N LYS A 287 15.44 21.85 -12.77
CA LYS A 287 14.73 22.96 -13.40
C LYS A 287 13.61 22.46 -14.29
N ARG A 288 12.45 23.10 -14.16
CA ARG A 288 11.28 22.84 -14.99
C ARG A 288 11.50 23.42 -16.39
N ILE A 289 11.42 22.57 -17.41
CA ILE A 289 11.61 22.95 -18.82
C ILE A 289 10.31 23.45 -19.45
N MET A 290 9.18 22.95 -18.97
CA MET A 290 7.85 23.24 -19.51
C MET A 290 6.82 23.28 -18.38
N GLU A 291 5.93 24.26 -18.44
CA GLU A 291 4.79 24.35 -17.54
C GLU A 291 3.69 23.36 -17.92
N GLY A 292 3.07 22.78 -16.89
CA GLY A 292 2.07 21.73 -17.04
C GLY A 292 2.62 20.41 -17.60
N SER A 293 1.76 19.41 -17.54
CA SER A 293 1.89 18.13 -18.22
C SER A 293 0.54 17.43 -18.25
N VAL A 294 0.37 16.44 -19.13
CA VAL A 294 -0.83 15.58 -19.12
C VAL A 294 -1.04 14.97 -17.73
N GLN A 295 0.05 14.52 -17.08
CA GLN A 295 0.00 13.98 -15.73
C GLN A 295 -0.54 14.97 -14.71
N GLU A 296 -0.04 16.20 -14.66
CA GLU A 296 -0.50 17.18 -13.68
C GLU A 296 -1.98 17.53 -13.88
N ILE A 297 -2.40 17.79 -15.13
CA ILE A 297 -3.79 18.13 -15.45
C ILE A 297 -4.77 17.02 -15.03
N ILE A 298 -4.37 15.75 -15.19
CA ILE A 298 -5.20 14.61 -14.81
C ILE A 298 -5.16 14.36 -13.30
N CYS A 299 -3.96 14.37 -12.71
CA CYS A 299 -3.74 13.91 -11.34
C CYS A 299 -4.16 14.94 -10.29
N GLU A 300 -4.02 16.25 -10.53
CA GLU A 300 -4.33 17.28 -9.53
C GLU A 300 -5.75 17.15 -8.95
N PRO A 301 -6.83 17.09 -9.76
CA PRO A 301 -8.18 16.88 -9.23
C PRO A 301 -8.36 15.54 -8.51
N ILE A 302 -7.66 14.49 -8.96
CA ILE A 302 -7.69 13.16 -8.33
C ILE A 302 -7.03 13.23 -6.94
N ILE A 303 -5.87 13.87 -6.83
CA ILE A 303 -5.12 14.03 -5.58
C ILE A 303 -5.95 14.80 -4.56
N GLU A 304 -6.59 15.89 -4.96
CA GLU A 304 -7.45 16.66 -4.05
C GLU A 304 -8.67 15.86 -3.55
N THR A 305 -9.17 14.95 -4.37
CA THR A 305 -10.35 14.13 -4.08
C THR A 305 -10.02 12.93 -3.17
N PHE A 306 -8.94 12.21 -3.47
CA PHE A 306 -8.54 10.99 -2.74
C PHE A 306 -7.57 11.25 -1.59
N LYS A 307 -6.92 12.42 -1.57
CA LYS A 307 -5.91 12.86 -0.60
C LYS A 307 -4.82 11.79 -0.35
N PRO A 308 -4.13 11.31 -1.40
CA PRO A 308 -3.02 10.38 -1.23
C PRO A 308 -1.79 11.07 -0.65
N THR A 309 -0.90 10.26 -0.07
CA THR A 309 0.43 10.74 0.34
C THR A 309 1.34 10.98 -0.87
N ASP A 310 1.18 10.17 -1.92
CA ASP A 310 1.94 10.27 -3.18
C ASP A 310 1.13 9.64 -4.33
N HIS A 311 1.52 9.86 -5.58
CA HIS A 311 0.83 9.31 -6.74
C HIS A 311 1.79 8.96 -7.88
N ARG A 312 1.39 8.00 -8.72
CA ARG A 312 2.16 7.61 -9.91
C ARG A 312 1.25 7.41 -11.10
N LEU A 313 1.50 8.15 -12.18
CA LEU A 313 0.85 7.92 -13.46
C LEU A 313 1.64 6.93 -14.31
N SER A 314 0.96 5.94 -14.84
CA SER A 314 1.46 5.03 -15.88
C SER A 314 0.50 5.07 -17.07
N SER A 315 1.01 4.91 -18.28
CA SER A 315 0.21 4.90 -19.51
C SER A 315 0.68 3.83 -20.47
N SER A 316 -0.18 3.43 -21.41
CA SER A 316 0.17 2.41 -22.40
C SER A 316 1.01 3.05 -23.51
N GLY A 317 2.28 3.28 -23.22
CA GLY A 317 3.20 4.06 -24.04
C GLY A 317 3.10 5.57 -23.85
N ARG A 318 3.78 6.33 -24.71
CA ARG A 318 3.91 7.79 -24.63
C ARG A 318 4.05 8.41 -26.02
N GLU A 319 3.57 9.64 -26.17
CA GLU A 319 3.82 10.51 -27.31
C GLU A 319 4.80 11.66 -27.00
N ASP A 320 5.44 12.21 -28.04
CA ASP A 320 6.30 13.39 -27.92
C ASP A 320 5.47 14.65 -27.57
N VAL A 321 6.15 15.74 -27.17
CA VAL A 321 5.52 17.01 -26.78
C VAL A 321 4.66 17.58 -27.92
N ASP A 322 5.16 17.52 -29.15
CA ASP A 322 4.57 18.04 -30.38
C ASP A 322 3.50 17.13 -31.00
N VAL A 323 3.20 15.99 -30.37
CA VAL A 323 2.27 14.98 -30.89
C VAL A 323 0.95 15.04 -30.13
N ARG A 324 -0.17 15.04 -30.85
CA ARG A 324 -1.51 14.94 -30.24
C ARG A 324 -1.91 13.48 -30.03
N MET A 325 -2.79 13.26 -29.06
CA MET A 325 -3.46 11.98 -28.82
C MET A 325 -4.97 12.18 -29.00
N LEU A 326 -5.51 11.68 -30.10
CA LEU A 326 -6.88 11.86 -30.54
C LEU A 326 -7.71 10.56 -30.36
N GLY A 327 -8.76 10.39 -31.17
CA GLY A 327 -9.65 9.23 -31.11
C GLY A 327 -10.27 9.01 -29.73
N ILE A 328 -10.25 7.77 -29.26
CA ILE A 328 -10.71 7.42 -27.90
C ILE A 328 -9.67 7.73 -26.81
N GLY A 329 -8.49 8.22 -27.18
CA GLY A 329 -7.41 8.53 -26.25
C GLY A 329 -6.53 7.33 -25.86
N ARG A 330 -5.45 7.64 -25.14
CA ARG A 330 -4.48 6.66 -24.63
C ARG A 330 -4.91 6.17 -23.24
N PRO A 331 -4.91 4.85 -22.99
CA PRO A 331 -5.11 4.30 -21.66
C PRO A 331 -4.05 4.78 -20.64
N PHE A 332 -4.51 5.09 -19.43
CA PHE A 332 -3.66 5.44 -18.30
C PHE A 332 -4.19 4.82 -17.00
N VAL A 333 -3.32 4.75 -16.00
CA VAL A 333 -3.65 4.47 -14.61
C VAL A 333 -2.89 5.43 -13.69
N VAL A 334 -3.54 5.88 -12.63
CA VAL A 334 -2.98 6.64 -11.52
C VAL A 334 -3.02 5.75 -10.28
N GLU A 335 -1.86 5.31 -9.82
CA GLU A 335 -1.68 4.67 -8.51
C GLU A 335 -1.67 5.77 -7.43
N LEU A 336 -2.62 5.73 -6.52
CA LEU A 336 -2.75 6.63 -5.39
C LEU A 336 -2.19 5.92 -4.15
N ILE A 337 -1.07 6.41 -3.64
CA ILE A 337 -0.35 5.78 -2.53
C ILE A 337 -0.91 6.33 -1.22
N ASN A 338 -1.40 5.42 -0.38
CA ASN A 338 -1.90 5.73 0.95
C ASN A 338 -3.00 6.84 0.95
N PRO A 339 -4.11 6.62 0.23
CA PRO A 339 -5.23 7.57 0.15
C PRO A 339 -6.02 7.67 1.46
N HIS A 340 -6.46 8.88 1.80
CA HIS A 340 -7.29 9.12 2.99
C HIS A 340 -8.78 9.11 2.67
N CYS A 341 -9.19 9.25 1.41
CA CYS A 341 -10.57 9.15 0.96
C CYS A 341 -10.66 8.07 -0.12
N VAL A 342 -11.55 7.09 0.07
CA VAL A 342 -11.58 5.87 -0.77
C VAL A 342 -12.99 5.38 -1.13
N LYS A 343 -14.04 5.93 -0.51
CA LYS A 343 -15.44 5.56 -0.82
C LYS A 343 -16.00 6.49 -1.88
N PHE A 344 -16.14 5.99 -3.10
CA PHE A 344 -16.69 6.72 -4.25
C PHE A 344 -17.69 5.86 -5.01
N SER A 345 -18.82 6.45 -5.40
CA SER A 345 -19.77 5.83 -6.32
C SER A 345 -19.34 6.04 -7.77
N LYS A 346 -20.07 5.42 -8.71
CA LYS A 346 -19.85 5.65 -10.15
C LYS A 346 -20.14 7.11 -10.53
N GLU A 347 -21.16 7.71 -9.92
CA GLU A 347 -21.55 9.10 -10.13
C GLU A 347 -20.46 10.07 -9.65
N ASP A 348 -19.81 9.79 -8.52
CA ASP A 348 -18.67 10.59 -8.04
C ASP A 348 -17.53 10.60 -9.07
N LEU A 349 -17.22 9.44 -9.65
CA LEU A 349 -16.17 9.33 -10.68
C LEU A 349 -16.56 10.05 -11.98
N VAL A 350 -17.85 10.05 -12.35
CA VAL A 350 -18.35 10.84 -13.48
C VAL A 350 -18.17 12.34 -13.22
N GLN A 351 -18.43 12.81 -12.00
CA GLN A 351 -18.20 14.23 -11.65
C GLN A 351 -16.71 14.57 -11.62
N LEU A 352 -15.87 13.68 -11.09
CA LEU A 352 -14.41 13.84 -11.12
C LEU A 352 -13.89 13.93 -12.56
N GLN A 353 -14.39 13.08 -13.45
CA GLN A 353 -14.05 13.14 -14.88
C GLN A 353 -14.45 14.49 -15.50
N LYS A 354 -15.67 14.99 -15.22
CA LYS A 354 -16.12 16.31 -15.69
C LYS A 354 -15.22 17.42 -15.17
N ARG A 355 -14.82 17.34 -13.90
CA ARG A 355 -13.90 18.29 -13.26
C ARG A 355 -12.53 18.30 -13.93
N ILE A 356 -11.92 17.13 -14.16
CA ILE A 356 -10.65 17.04 -14.90
C ILE A 356 -10.81 17.68 -16.28
N ASN A 357 -11.92 17.38 -16.96
CA ASN A 357 -12.22 17.93 -18.28
C ASN A 357 -12.49 19.44 -18.31
N SER A 358 -12.70 20.10 -17.17
CA SER A 358 -12.87 21.54 -17.09
C SER A 358 -11.59 22.28 -16.69
N VAL A 359 -10.54 21.57 -16.24
CA VAL A 359 -9.25 22.18 -15.85
C VAL A 359 -8.54 22.81 -17.05
N SER A 360 -8.48 22.09 -18.17
CA SER A 360 -7.80 22.56 -19.38
C SER A 360 -8.52 22.12 -20.65
N LYS A 361 -8.31 22.89 -21.73
CA LYS A 361 -8.71 22.51 -23.09
C LYS A 361 -7.71 21.56 -23.75
N ASP A 362 -6.50 21.45 -23.21
CA ASP A 362 -5.39 20.71 -23.83
C ASP A 362 -5.49 19.21 -23.60
N VAL A 363 -6.20 18.79 -22.55
CA VAL A 363 -6.39 17.39 -22.19
C VAL A 363 -7.85 17.15 -21.85
N LYS A 364 -8.39 16.04 -22.35
CA LYS A 364 -9.67 15.49 -21.91
C LYS A 364 -9.47 14.04 -21.47
N VAL A 365 -10.20 13.62 -20.46
CA VAL A 365 -10.26 12.25 -19.98
C VAL A 365 -11.65 11.67 -20.18
N ARG A 366 -11.68 10.36 -20.35
CA ARG A 366 -12.90 9.55 -20.44
C ARG A 366 -12.71 8.20 -19.77
N ASP A 367 -13.83 7.50 -19.57
CA ASP A 367 -13.91 6.15 -19.01
C ASP A 367 -13.23 6.04 -17.62
N LEU A 368 -13.32 7.10 -16.81
CA LEU A 368 -12.68 7.17 -15.49
C LEU A 368 -13.31 6.16 -14.53
N GLN A 369 -12.50 5.26 -13.97
CA GLN A 369 -12.96 4.19 -13.08
C GLN A 369 -11.88 3.77 -12.08
N ILE A 370 -12.31 3.23 -10.94
CA ILE A 370 -11.43 2.51 -10.02
C ILE A 370 -11.18 1.11 -10.56
N VAL A 371 -9.92 0.68 -10.61
CA VAL A 371 -9.48 -0.65 -11.06
C VAL A 371 -8.66 -1.35 -10.00
N THR A 372 -8.39 -2.64 -10.19
CA THR A 372 -7.51 -3.41 -9.30
C THR A 372 -6.04 -3.25 -9.69
N ARG A 373 -5.13 -3.65 -8.79
CA ARG A 373 -3.70 -3.70 -9.09
C ARG A 373 -3.42 -4.69 -10.22
N GLU A 374 -4.10 -5.82 -10.23
CA GLU A 374 -3.97 -6.89 -11.22
C GLU A 374 -4.30 -6.38 -12.62
N ASP A 375 -5.33 -5.53 -12.74
CA ASP A 375 -5.76 -4.94 -14.02
C ASP A 375 -4.67 -4.07 -14.68
N THR A 376 -3.73 -3.53 -13.89
CA THR A 376 -2.66 -2.68 -14.41
C THR A 376 -1.68 -3.44 -15.32
N ASN A 377 -1.66 -4.77 -15.29
CA ASN A 377 -0.84 -5.59 -16.20
C ASN A 377 -1.30 -5.43 -17.66
N ASN A 378 -2.61 -5.26 -17.90
CA ASN A 378 -3.18 -5.05 -19.23
C ASN A 378 -2.59 -3.79 -19.91
N LEU A 379 -2.26 -2.77 -19.11
CA LEU A 379 -1.66 -1.53 -19.61
C LEU A 379 -0.27 -1.77 -20.21
N LYS A 380 0.54 -2.61 -19.56
CA LYS A 380 1.91 -2.96 -19.98
C LYS A 380 1.90 -3.85 -21.21
N GLU A 381 1.04 -4.86 -21.25
CA GLU A 381 0.85 -5.71 -22.43
C GLU A 381 0.40 -4.88 -23.64
N GLY A 382 -0.51 -3.92 -23.42
CA GLY A 382 -0.96 -2.97 -24.43
C GLY A 382 0.17 -2.10 -25.02
N GLU A 383 1.18 -1.75 -24.21
CA GLU A 383 2.32 -0.96 -24.66
C GLU A 383 3.18 -1.74 -25.65
N ILE A 384 3.40 -3.03 -25.38
CA ILE A 384 4.35 -3.90 -26.09
C ILE A 384 3.72 -4.55 -27.32
N ASP A 385 2.47 -5.02 -27.25
CA ASP A 385 1.95 -5.94 -28.26
C ASP A 385 0.93 -5.29 -29.20
N LYS A 386 0.20 -4.28 -28.72
CA LYS A 386 -0.93 -3.73 -29.48
C LYS A 386 -0.48 -2.74 -30.54
N THR A 387 -1.19 -2.71 -31.66
CA THR A 387 -0.91 -1.77 -32.76
C THR A 387 -1.34 -0.35 -32.39
N LYS A 388 -0.73 0.62 -33.08
CA LYS A 388 -1.06 2.04 -32.94
C LYS A 388 -1.32 2.62 -34.33
N THR A 389 -2.33 3.47 -34.43
CA THR A 389 -2.69 4.16 -35.68
C THR A 389 -2.37 5.63 -35.54
N TYR A 390 -1.79 6.20 -36.59
CA TYR A 390 -1.32 7.58 -36.62
C TYR A 390 -1.82 8.29 -37.87
N SER A 391 -1.91 9.61 -37.77
CA SER A 391 -2.00 10.49 -38.91
C SER A 391 -0.89 11.53 -38.86
N ALA A 392 -0.18 11.70 -39.97
CA ALA A 392 0.89 12.67 -40.10
C ALA A 392 0.62 13.61 -41.27
N THR A 393 0.92 14.90 -41.09
CA THR A 393 1.05 15.82 -42.22
C THR A 393 2.52 15.83 -42.60
N CYS A 394 2.81 15.52 -43.86
CA CYS A 394 4.16 15.38 -44.36
C CYS A 394 4.41 16.36 -45.51
N TRP A 395 5.66 16.78 -45.64
CA TRP A 395 6.18 17.49 -46.81
C TRP A 395 6.92 16.50 -47.71
N CYS A 396 6.85 16.73 -49.02
CA CYS A 396 7.64 16.04 -50.03
C CYS A 396 8.24 17.08 -50.98
N GLU A 397 9.48 16.88 -51.40
CA GLU A 397 10.19 17.73 -52.36
C GLU A 397 9.42 17.89 -53.68
N ARG A 398 8.74 16.83 -54.11
CA ARG A 398 7.93 16.80 -55.32
C ARG A 398 6.45 16.55 -55.04
N GLU A 399 5.65 16.74 -56.07
CA GLU A 399 4.23 16.41 -56.03
C GLU A 399 3.97 14.91 -55.93
N ILE A 400 3.05 14.55 -55.03
CA ILE A 400 2.55 13.19 -54.88
C ILE A 400 1.55 12.91 -56.00
N THR A 401 1.82 11.86 -56.77
CA THR A 401 1.01 11.43 -57.91
C THR A 401 0.01 10.35 -57.52
N ASP A 402 -1.02 10.13 -58.33
CA ASP A 402 -1.99 9.06 -58.11
C ASP A 402 -1.32 7.68 -58.06
N LYS A 403 -0.26 7.48 -58.86
CA LYS A 403 0.54 6.25 -58.85
C LYS A 403 1.28 6.03 -57.52
N ASP A 404 1.77 7.10 -56.89
CA ASP A 404 2.39 7.02 -55.57
C ASP A 404 1.36 6.60 -54.52
N MET A 405 0.15 7.17 -54.58
CA MET A 405 -0.94 6.86 -53.64
C MET A 405 -1.43 5.42 -53.79
N GLU A 406 -1.61 4.92 -55.03
CA GLU A 406 -1.94 3.53 -55.29
C GLU A 406 -0.84 2.58 -54.81
N MET A 407 0.43 2.89 -55.09
CA MET A 407 1.58 2.09 -54.67
C MET A 407 1.65 1.99 -53.14
N LEU A 408 1.59 3.12 -52.44
CA LEU A 408 1.66 3.14 -50.98
C LEU A 408 0.44 2.49 -50.32
N GLY A 409 -0.76 2.71 -50.87
CA GLY A 409 -2.00 2.08 -50.40
C GLY A 409 -2.01 0.55 -50.53
N GLY A 410 -1.28 0.04 -51.51
CA GLY A 410 -1.08 -1.40 -51.75
C GLY A 410 -0.08 -2.07 -50.79
N ILE A 411 0.76 -1.31 -50.08
CA ILE A 411 1.74 -1.88 -49.14
C ILE A 411 1.02 -2.39 -47.89
N LYS A 412 1.30 -3.66 -47.54
CA LYS A 412 0.86 -4.32 -46.32
C LYS A 412 2.05 -4.97 -45.62
N ASP A 413 2.05 -4.91 -44.30
CA ASP A 413 3.07 -5.51 -43.43
C ASP A 413 4.51 -5.23 -43.88
N LEU A 414 4.83 -3.95 -44.08
CA LEU A 414 6.17 -3.50 -44.45
C LEU A 414 7.13 -3.67 -43.27
N THR A 415 8.10 -4.56 -43.41
CA THR A 415 9.16 -4.77 -42.43
C THR A 415 10.24 -3.69 -42.55
N LEU A 416 10.47 -2.97 -41.45
CA LEU A 416 11.47 -1.93 -41.27
C LEU A 416 12.64 -2.44 -40.44
N GLN A 417 13.84 -1.95 -40.72
CA GLN A 417 14.99 -1.99 -39.83
C GLN A 417 15.24 -0.58 -39.28
N GLN A 418 14.81 -0.34 -38.03
CA GLN A 418 14.98 0.96 -37.37
C GLN A 418 16.11 0.93 -36.36
N LYS A 419 17.18 1.70 -36.62
CA LYS A 419 18.15 2.03 -35.57
C LYS A 419 17.50 2.96 -34.55
N THR A 420 17.96 2.89 -33.31
CA THR A 420 17.49 3.76 -32.22
C THR A 420 17.67 5.23 -32.63
N PRO A 421 16.61 6.05 -32.77
CA PRO A 421 16.69 7.38 -33.38
C PRO A 421 17.73 8.31 -32.75
N LEU A 422 18.38 9.16 -33.56
CA LEU A 422 19.44 10.06 -33.09
C LEU A 422 19.00 10.89 -31.89
N ARG A 423 17.79 11.47 -31.97
CA ARG A 423 17.22 12.33 -30.91
C ARG A 423 17.01 11.63 -29.56
N VAL A 424 16.91 10.31 -29.52
CA VAL A 424 16.74 9.54 -28.27
C VAL A 424 17.98 8.74 -27.85
N LEU A 425 19.06 8.77 -28.63
CA LEU A 425 20.30 8.02 -28.33
C LEU A 425 20.89 8.36 -26.96
N HIS A 426 20.75 9.59 -26.50
CA HIS A 426 21.22 10.02 -25.18
C HIS A 426 20.47 9.35 -24.01
N ARG A 427 19.31 8.73 -24.25
CA ARG A 427 18.48 8.06 -23.23
C ARG A 427 18.28 6.57 -23.46
N ARG A 428 18.61 6.05 -24.65
CA ARG A 428 18.29 4.68 -25.07
C ARG A 428 19.54 4.02 -25.64
N THR A 429 19.74 2.75 -25.27
CA THR A 429 20.80 1.92 -25.84
C THR A 429 20.65 1.82 -27.36
N ALA A 430 21.74 2.07 -28.08
CA ALA A 430 21.80 1.92 -29.52
C ALA A 430 21.54 0.47 -29.92
N ALA A 431 20.49 0.25 -30.68
CA ALA A 431 20.14 -1.04 -31.27
C ALA A 431 19.35 -0.83 -32.57
N THR A 432 19.44 -1.79 -33.48
CA THR A 432 18.55 -1.93 -34.64
C THR A 432 17.42 -2.87 -34.25
N ARG A 433 16.18 -2.46 -34.52
CA ARG A 433 14.99 -3.26 -34.23
C ARG A 433 14.16 -3.40 -35.49
N GLU A 434 13.71 -4.62 -35.71
CA GLU A 434 12.72 -4.89 -36.74
C GLU A 434 11.35 -4.37 -36.29
N ARG A 435 10.65 -3.66 -37.17
CA ARG A 435 9.31 -3.10 -36.93
C ARG A 435 8.43 -3.32 -38.14
N ILE A 436 7.12 -3.42 -37.95
CA ILE A 436 6.18 -3.63 -39.05
C ILE A 436 5.26 -2.41 -39.17
N ILE A 437 5.07 -1.93 -40.39
CA ILE A 437 3.93 -1.07 -40.74
C ILE A 437 2.88 -1.94 -41.42
N HIS A 438 1.77 -2.16 -40.73
CA HIS A 438 0.69 -3.03 -41.18
C HIS A 438 -0.06 -2.45 -42.38
N SER A 439 -0.27 -1.14 -42.38
CA SER A 439 -0.96 -0.44 -43.45
C SER A 439 -0.49 1.00 -43.59
N LEU A 440 -0.44 1.47 -44.84
CA LEU A 440 -0.16 2.85 -45.23
C LEU A 440 -1.30 3.35 -46.12
N HIS A 441 -1.64 4.62 -45.98
CA HIS A 441 -2.55 5.33 -46.87
C HIS A 441 -2.11 6.78 -46.98
N VAL A 442 -2.21 7.36 -48.19
CA VAL A 442 -1.79 8.72 -48.46
C VAL A 442 -2.88 9.48 -49.18
N ASP A 443 -3.22 10.65 -48.64
CA ASP A 443 -4.10 11.63 -49.29
C ASP A 443 -3.30 12.87 -49.66
N LYS A 444 -3.44 13.33 -50.89
CA LYS A 444 -2.85 14.59 -51.34
C LYS A 444 -3.54 15.79 -50.68
N LEU A 445 -2.75 16.74 -50.16
CA LEU A 445 -3.28 17.99 -49.57
C LEU A 445 -2.99 19.19 -50.47
N THR A 446 -1.73 19.36 -50.88
CA THR A 446 -1.27 20.44 -51.77
C THR A 446 -0.19 19.89 -52.70
N SER A 447 0.44 20.74 -53.52
CA SER A 447 1.50 20.31 -54.44
C SER A 447 2.70 19.65 -53.74
N CYS A 448 3.04 20.02 -52.50
CA CYS A 448 4.21 19.46 -51.79
C CYS A 448 3.86 18.93 -50.40
N ARG A 449 2.56 18.73 -50.10
CA ARG A 449 2.11 18.21 -48.81
C ARG A 449 1.08 17.11 -48.99
N PHE A 450 1.19 16.12 -48.13
CA PHE A 450 0.27 14.99 -48.10
C PHE A 450 -0.03 14.58 -46.67
N LYS A 451 -1.17 13.93 -46.48
CA LYS A 451 -1.55 13.30 -45.22
C LYS A 451 -1.18 11.83 -45.32
N LEU A 452 -0.38 11.36 -44.37
CA LEU A 452 -0.03 9.95 -44.22
C LEU A 452 -0.86 9.36 -43.08
N GLN A 453 -1.60 8.30 -43.35
CA GLN A 453 -2.27 7.49 -42.34
C GLN A 453 -1.60 6.13 -42.27
N LEU A 454 -1.25 5.68 -41.08
CA LEU A 454 -0.52 4.42 -40.91
C LEU A 454 -0.87 3.70 -39.63
N THR A 455 -0.86 2.37 -39.70
CA THR A 455 -0.99 1.49 -38.53
C THR A 455 0.29 0.71 -38.38
N THR A 456 0.89 0.76 -37.20
CA THR A 456 2.21 0.18 -36.95
C THR A 456 2.18 -0.81 -35.80
N GLN A 457 3.17 -1.71 -35.79
CA GLN A 457 3.60 -2.43 -34.60
C GLN A 457 3.93 -1.44 -33.47
N ALA A 458 3.81 -1.89 -32.23
CA ALA A 458 4.26 -1.13 -31.08
C ALA A 458 5.74 -0.74 -31.15
N GLY A 459 6.05 0.47 -30.68
CA GLY A 459 7.43 0.97 -30.61
C GLY A 459 8.08 1.28 -31.96
N THR A 460 7.29 1.41 -33.04
CA THR A 460 7.74 1.96 -34.32
C THR A 460 7.88 3.48 -34.20
N TYR A 461 9.02 4.01 -34.66
CA TYR A 461 9.30 5.44 -34.65
C TYR A 461 8.82 6.07 -35.96
N VAL A 462 7.64 6.70 -35.93
CA VAL A 462 6.95 7.20 -37.13
C VAL A 462 7.67 8.36 -37.79
N LYS A 463 8.22 9.31 -37.01
CA LYS A 463 8.98 10.45 -37.56
C LYS A 463 10.14 9.94 -38.42
N GLU A 464 10.92 9.03 -37.87
CA GLU A 464 12.08 8.44 -38.51
C GLU A 464 11.73 7.52 -39.69
N PHE A 465 10.53 6.96 -39.75
CA PHE A 465 10.03 6.29 -40.96
C PHE A 465 9.75 7.30 -42.10
N VAL A 466 9.31 8.52 -41.77
CA VAL A 466 9.05 9.57 -42.78
C VAL A 466 10.36 10.16 -43.30
N HIS A 467 11.20 10.72 -42.43
CA HIS A 467 12.42 11.45 -42.85
C HIS A 467 13.68 10.57 -42.93
N GLY A 468 13.56 9.26 -42.72
CA GLY A 468 14.64 8.27 -42.84
C GLY A 468 15.76 8.32 -41.79
N ASP A 469 15.79 9.36 -40.94
CA ASP A 469 16.83 9.62 -39.93
C ASP A 469 18.25 9.50 -40.51
N PHE A 470 18.48 10.14 -41.67
CA PHE A 470 19.75 10.05 -42.43
C PHE A 470 20.13 8.61 -42.80
N GLY A 471 19.15 7.80 -43.25
CA GLY A 471 19.36 6.39 -43.64
C GLY A 471 19.46 5.41 -42.47
N ARG A 472 19.07 5.83 -41.26
CA ARG A 472 19.09 4.97 -40.06
C ARG A 472 17.80 4.15 -39.89
N THR A 473 16.75 4.50 -40.61
CA THR A 473 15.53 3.69 -40.80
C THR A 473 15.42 3.29 -42.27
N SER A 474 15.30 2.00 -42.56
CA SER A 474 15.08 1.51 -43.94
C SER A 474 14.16 0.28 -43.95
N PRO A 475 13.20 0.17 -44.90
CA PRO A 475 12.81 1.22 -45.84
C PRO A 475 12.18 2.44 -45.13
N ASN A 476 12.10 3.58 -45.82
CA ASN A 476 11.52 4.83 -45.33
C ASN A 476 10.77 5.56 -46.46
N MET A 477 10.02 6.63 -46.16
CA MET A 477 9.24 7.33 -47.17
C MET A 477 10.10 7.97 -48.28
N ILE A 478 11.32 8.39 -47.98
CA ILE A 478 12.26 8.94 -48.98
C ILE A 478 12.61 7.87 -50.01
N GLU A 479 12.92 6.65 -49.57
CA GLU A 479 13.22 5.51 -50.43
C GLU A 479 11.98 5.07 -51.25
N LEU A 480 10.80 5.05 -50.62
CA LEU A 480 9.55 4.63 -51.26
C LEU A 480 9.09 5.63 -52.33
N LEU A 481 9.16 6.93 -52.04
CA LEU A 481 8.74 8.00 -52.96
C LEU A 481 9.86 8.47 -53.89
N LYS A 482 11.11 8.07 -53.65
CA LYS A 482 12.30 8.54 -54.38
C LYS A 482 12.40 10.07 -54.41
N ALA A 483 12.11 10.71 -53.27
CA ALA A 483 12.12 12.15 -53.09
C ALA A 483 12.29 12.50 -51.61
N GLU A 484 12.91 13.64 -51.30
CA GLU A 484 13.07 14.06 -49.90
C GLU A 484 11.71 14.27 -49.23
N CYS A 485 11.59 13.81 -47.99
CA CYS A 485 10.36 13.82 -47.20
C CYS A 485 10.67 14.25 -45.76
N ASP A 486 9.77 15.03 -45.18
CA ASP A 486 9.84 15.39 -43.76
C ASP A 486 8.45 15.43 -43.13
N ILE A 487 8.38 15.31 -41.81
CA ILE A 487 7.15 15.31 -41.03
C ILE A 487 6.90 16.70 -40.42
N ILE A 488 5.73 17.25 -40.68
CA ILE A 488 5.31 18.56 -40.15
C ILE A 488 4.59 18.37 -38.82
N ASP A 489 3.56 17.51 -38.84
CA ASP A 489 2.67 17.28 -37.71
C ASP A 489 2.42 15.78 -37.58
N LEU A 490 2.25 15.30 -36.34
CA LEU A 490 1.92 13.91 -36.05
C LEU A 490 0.85 13.82 -34.97
N ASP A 491 -0.12 12.95 -35.21
CA ASP A 491 -1.22 12.64 -34.30
C ASP A 491 -1.29 11.13 -34.11
N VAL A 492 -1.51 10.71 -32.87
CA VAL A 492 -1.93 9.35 -32.56
C VAL A 492 -3.46 9.32 -32.65
N GLU A 493 -4.00 8.48 -33.52
CA GLU A 493 -5.45 8.34 -33.74
C GLU A 493 -6.03 7.23 -32.86
N SER A 494 -5.30 6.14 -32.69
CA SER A 494 -5.73 5.05 -31.80
C SER A 494 -4.57 4.30 -31.17
N VAL A 495 -4.82 3.84 -29.95
CA VAL A 495 -3.99 2.87 -29.23
C VAL A 495 -4.88 1.64 -29.03
N ASN A 496 -4.62 0.56 -29.76
CA ASN A 496 -5.57 -0.56 -29.90
C ASN A 496 -5.53 -1.51 -28.69
N VAL A 497 -5.86 -0.97 -27.52
CA VAL A 497 -5.87 -1.64 -26.22
C VAL A 497 -7.29 -1.64 -25.68
N GLU A 498 -7.85 -2.83 -25.51
CA GLU A 498 -9.20 -3.07 -24.96
C GLU A 498 -9.26 -2.93 -23.43
N TRP A 499 -8.47 -2.01 -22.89
CA TRP A 499 -8.40 -1.71 -21.46
C TRP A 499 -8.04 -0.23 -21.23
N PRO A 500 -8.62 0.46 -20.23
CA PRO A 500 -9.68 -0.02 -19.34
C PRO A 500 -11.00 -0.24 -20.10
N PRO A 501 -11.97 -0.97 -19.54
CA PRO A 501 -13.29 -1.13 -20.17
C PRO A 501 -13.91 0.22 -20.51
N LEU A 502 -14.55 0.34 -21.68
CA LEU A 502 -15.29 1.54 -22.03
C LEU A 502 -16.51 1.68 -21.11
N ILE A 503 -16.82 2.90 -20.71
CA ILE A 503 -17.99 3.20 -19.87
C ILE A 503 -19.00 3.94 -20.75
N ASP A 504 -20.22 3.42 -20.84
CA ASP A 504 -21.28 4.14 -21.51
C ASP A 504 -21.54 5.48 -20.81
N PRO A 505 -21.74 6.57 -21.55
CA PRO A 505 -22.15 7.83 -20.95
C PRO A 505 -23.41 7.59 -20.13
N VAL A 506 -23.37 7.88 -18.83
CA VAL A 506 -24.57 7.82 -17.99
C VAL A 506 -25.62 8.71 -18.66
N GLN A 507 -26.70 8.09 -19.15
CA GLN A 507 -27.83 8.84 -19.69
C GLN A 507 -28.33 9.72 -18.55
N SER A 508 -28.21 11.04 -18.71
CA SER A 508 -28.96 11.95 -17.86
C SER A 508 -30.43 11.59 -18.08
N ASP A 509 -31.05 10.99 -17.07
CA ASP A 509 -32.49 10.76 -17.06
C ASP A 509 -33.17 12.13 -17.23
N ASN A 510 -33.51 12.48 -18.48
CA ASN A 510 -34.56 13.43 -18.78
C ASN A 510 -35.87 12.72 -18.48
N ARG A 511 -36.21 12.59 -17.19
CA ARG A 511 -37.54 12.20 -16.74
C ARG A 511 -38.16 13.34 -15.96
N ASN A 512 -38.91 14.13 -16.74
CA ASN A 512 -40.08 14.96 -16.45
C ASN A 512 -39.93 16.18 -15.51
N LEU A 513 -39.89 17.35 -16.16
CA LEU A 513 -40.15 18.68 -15.62
C LEU A 513 -41.65 19.00 -15.44
N ASP A 514 -42.49 18.00 -15.14
CA ASP A 514 -43.95 18.20 -14.99
C ASP A 514 -44.50 17.80 -13.60
N ASP A 515 -43.65 17.62 -12.59
CA ASP A 515 -44.10 17.44 -11.20
C ASP A 515 -43.39 18.40 -10.23
N GLU A 516 -43.40 19.71 -10.55
CA GLU A 516 -43.23 20.75 -9.52
C GLU A 516 -44.55 20.99 -8.79
N ARG A 517 -44.81 20.18 -7.76
CA ARG A 517 -45.47 20.60 -6.52
C ARG A 517 -45.37 19.50 -5.46
N ASN A 518 -44.61 19.79 -4.41
CA ASN A 518 -44.40 19.04 -3.16
C ASN A 518 -43.19 18.09 -3.09
N SER A 519 -42.02 18.63 -2.75
CA SER A 519 -41.26 18.19 -1.57
C SER A 519 -40.03 19.09 -1.39
N GLN A 520 -40.01 19.84 -0.29
CA GLN A 520 -38.79 20.46 0.23
C GLN A 520 -38.01 19.35 0.95
N ASP A 521 -36.89 18.91 0.37
CA ASP A 521 -35.71 18.39 1.09
C ASP A 521 -34.62 18.00 0.08
N SER A 522 -33.91 19.00 -0.45
CA SER A 522 -32.67 18.80 -1.21
C SER A 522 -31.48 18.84 -0.24
N GLN A 523 -30.95 17.67 0.11
CA GLN A 523 -29.67 17.55 0.81
C GLN A 523 -28.49 17.93 -0.10
N PRO A 524 -27.49 18.69 0.38
CA PRO A 524 -26.31 19.03 -0.42
C PRO A 524 -25.34 17.84 -0.60
N LEU A 525 -24.70 17.84 -1.77
CA LEU A 525 -23.76 16.86 -2.34
C LEU A 525 -22.61 16.46 -1.39
N LEU A 526 -22.21 15.18 -1.48
CA LEU A 526 -21.17 14.55 -0.65
C LEU A 526 -19.73 15.05 -0.93
N ILE A 527 -19.49 15.72 -2.05
CA ILE A 527 -18.15 16.12 -2.51
C ILE A 527 -17.57 17.26 -1.63
N ASP A 528 -18.40 18.19 -1.15
CA ASP A 528 -17.96 19.27 -0.24
C ASP A 528 -17.83 18.79 1.23
N LYS A 529 -18.49 17.68 1.60
CA LYS A 529 -18.44 17.17 2.99
C LYS A 529 -17.08 16.58 3.38
N CYS A 530 -16.22 16.21 2.43
CA CYS A 530 -14.85 15.79 2.73
C CYS A 530 -13.90 16.96 3.04
N VAL A 531 -14.28 18.19 2.69
CA VAL A 531 -13.56 19.41 3.07
C VAL A 531 -14.07 19.91 4.43
N ASP A 532 -15.38 19.85 4.68
CA ASP A 532 -15.99 20.41 5.89
C ASP A 532 -16.05 19.46 7.11
N LYS A 533 -16.02 18.13 6.94
CA LYS A 533 -16.03 17.18 8.08
C LYS A 533 -14.74 17.16 8.89
N LEU A 534 -13.62 17.60 8.31
CA LEU A 534 -12.35 17.76 9.02
C LEU A 534 -12.31 19.03 9.88
N GLN A 535 -13.11 20.05 9.57
CA GLN A 535 -13.23 21.27 10.38
C GLN A 535 -14.30 21.16 11.47
N SER A 536 -15.41 20.45 11.20
CA SER A 536 -16.53 20.32 12.16
C SER A 536 -16.33 19.28 13.27
N SER A 537 -15.33 18.39 13.15
CA SER A 537 -14.92 17.47 14.22
C SER A 537 -14.00 18.11 15.27
N ILE A 538 -13.64 19.39 15.09
CA ILE A 538 -12.81 20.16 16.03
C ILE A 538 -13.66 20.98 17.03
N SER A 539 -14.98 21.03 16.85
CA SER A 539 -15.84 21.93 17.63
C SER A 539 -17.11 21.28 18.17
N VAL A 540 -17.00 20.15 18.87
CA VAL A 540 -17.97 19.72 19.89
C VAL A 540 -17.26 18.96 21.02
N ASN A 541 -16.77 19.69 22.02
CA ASN A 541 -16.79 19.32 23.45
C ASN A 541 -16.22 20.50 24.25
N GLY A 542 -17.04 21.55 24.34
CA GLY A 542 -16.80 22.61 25.30
C GLY A 542 -17.17 22.13 26.69
N GLN A 543 -16.17 21.74 27.49
CA GLN A 543 -16.09 21.94 28.94
C GLN A 543 -14.73 21.44 29.45
N ASN A 544 -13.77 22.36 29.49
CA ASN A 544 -12.72 22.50 30.51
C ASN A 544 -11.74 23.58 30.03
N GLY A 545 -12.14 24.84 30.26
CA GLY A 545 -11.25 25.98 30.13
C GLY A 545 -10.28 26.03 31.31
N ALA A 546 -9.10 26.57 31.04
CA ALA A 546 -7.95 26.79 31.93
C ALA A 546 -7.03 25.57 32.13
N VAL A 547 -6.00 25.49 31.28
CA VAL A 547 -4.56 25.42 31.60
C VAL A 547 -3.87 25.02 30.29
N LEU A 548 -3.46 25.99 29.47
CA LEU A 548 -2.49 25.82 28.37
C LEU A 548 -2.14 27.21 27.77
N GLU A 549 -1.67 28.11 28.64
CA GLU A 549 -0.89 29.28 28.23
C GLU A 549 0.43 29.20 28.97
N LYS A 550 1.46 28.71 28.26
CA LYS A 550 2.91 28.85 28.48
C LYS A 550 3.59 27.61 27.91
N LEU A 551 3.99 27.71 26.64
CA LEU A 551 5.16 27.06 26.01
C LEU A 551 5.08 27.30 24.49
N ALA A 552 5.07 28.57 24.11
CA ALA A 552 5.31 29.01 22.74
C ALA A 552 6.21 30.23 22.81
N ASP A 553 7.43 30.02 23.28
CA ASP A 553 8.53 30.96 23.11
C ASP A 553 9.84 30.17 23.22
N LYS A 554 10.69 30.33 22.21
CA LYS A 554 12.04 29.73 21.98
C LYS A 554 12.08 28.52 21.04
N GLN A 555 12.26 28.78 19.74
CA GLN A 555 13.57 28.66 19.07
C GLN A 555 13.41 28.80 17.54
N LEU A 556 13.53 30.03 17.07
CA LEU A 556 14.03 30.33 15.73
C LEU A 556 15.56 30.32 15.83
N ILE A 557 16.21 29.32 15.23
CA ILE A 557 17.64 29.39 14.89
C ILE A 557 17.78 28.97 13.44
N THR A 558 18.13 29.98 12.64
CA THR A 558 18.59 29.95 11.25
C THR A 558 19.88 29.13 11.12
N GLY A 559 19.92 28.21 10.17
CA GLY A 559 21.13 27.49 9.77
C GLY A 559 21.45 27.75 8.30
N GLU A 560 22.34 28.71 8.05
CA GLU A 560 22.99 28.94 6.76
C GLU A 560 23.89 27.75 6.41
N MET A 561 23.75 27.24 5.20
CA MET A 561 24.57 26.15 4.65
C MET A 561 25.66 26.78 3.78
N LYS A 562 26.92 26.74 4.26
CA LYS A 562 28.10 27.12 3.48
C LYS A 562 28.53 25.97 2.56
N ILE A 563 28.91 26.39 1.36
CA ILE A 563 29.55 25.65 0.29
C ILE A 563 30.99 25.31 0.71
N GLU A 564 31.38 24.05 0.57
CA GLU A 564 32.69 23.59 0.08
C GLU A 564 32.59 22.15 -0.45
#